data_AF-A0A3D5RAY6-F1
#
_entry.id   AF-A0A3D5RAY6-F1
#
_cell.length_a   1.000
_cell.length_b   1.000
_cell.length_c   1.000
_cell.angle_alpha   90.00
_cell.angle_beta   90.00
_cell.angle_gamma   90.00
#
_symmetry.space_group_name_H-M   'P 1'
#
loop_
_entity.id
_entity.type
_entity.pdbx_description
1 polymer ?
#
loop_
_entity_poly.entity_id
_entity_poly.type
_entity_poly.pdbx_seq_one_letter_code
_entity_poly.pdbx_strand_id
1 'polypeptide(L)'
;MGKDNKNSLKYLGVIFIGVLLTYELPHESYSIIEYIIPPIKNNNSVIYLSGLIPLILFIVGIKGLFKLERFKNKSKLLIFIAVLVIVIPLMRWTLDFSRTSYHWIKDDGLKAIDIEDSNISLNGSDSKIALRVNIELKDYS
;
A
#
# COMPACT_ATOMS: atom_id res chain seq x y z
N MET A 1 12.72 27.23 10.19
CA MET A 1 11.60 26.74 9.34
C MET A 1 10.38 27.61 9.57
N GLY A 2 9.78 28.17 8.52
CA GLY A 2 8.53 28.94 8.65
C GLY A 2 7.36 28.09 9.16
N LYS A 3 6.43 28.70 9.88
CA LYS A 3 5.25 28.03 10.47
C LYS A 3 4.43 27.25 9.43
N ASP A 4 4.32 27.81 8.22
CA ASP A 4 3.61 27.18 7.09
C ASP A 4 4.31 25.90 6.58
N ASN A 5 5.66 25.87 6.52
CA ASN A 5 6.41 24.66 6.16
C ASN A 5 6.22 23.55 7.20
N LYS A 6 6.22 23.90 8.49
CA LYS A 6 6.00 22.92 9.57
C LYS A 6 4.60 22.31 9.50
N ASN A 7 3.59 23.13 9.23
CA ASN A 7 2.21 22.66 9.06
C ASN A 7 2.06 21.80 7.80
N SER A 8 2.71 22.19 6.69
CA SER A 8 2.73 21.38 5.46
C SER A 8 3.33 20.00 5.71
N LEU A 9 4.47 19.93 6.41
CA LEU A 9 5.11 18.66 6.76
C LEU A 9 4.21 17.80 7.65
N LYS A 10 3.51 18.43 8.62
CA LYS A 10 2.56 17.74 9.50
C LYS A 10 1.42 17.09 8.70
N TYR A 11 0.79 17.83 7.80
CA TYR A 11 -0.34 17.30 7.03
C TYR A 11 0.07 16.27 5.98
N LEU A 12 1.23 16.46 5.33
CA LEU A 12 1.83 15.45 4.47
C LEU A 12 2.21 14.19 5.26
N GLY A 13 2.75 14.34 6.47
CA GLY A 13 3.06 13.24 7.37
C GLY A 13 1.82 12.44 7.78
N VAL A 14 0.69 13.11 8.04
CA VAL A 14 -0.60 12.43 8.31
C VAL A 14 -1.05 11.60 7.11
N ILE A 15 -0.94 12.15 5.90
CA ILE A 15 -1.25 11.42 4.66
C ILE A 15 -0.30 10.22 4.50
N PHE A 16 0.99 10.43 4.74
CA PHE A 16 2.00 9.38 4.66
C PHE A 16 1.73 8.23 5.63
N ILE A 17 1.34 8.53 6.87
CA ILE A 17 0.93 7.49 7.84
C ILE A 17 -0.29 6.73 7.31
N GLY A 18 -1.27 7.41 6.71
CA GLY A 18 -2.41 6.75 6.07
C GLY A 18 -1.97 5.80 4.95
N VAL A 19 -1.03 6.24 4.10
CA VAL A 19 -0.46 5.40 3.03
C VAL A 19 0.30 4.20 3.61
N LEU A 20 1.14 4.42 4.62
CA LEU A 20 1.91 3.39 5.31
C LEU A 20 1.00 2.31 5.92
N LEU A 21 -0.10 2.71 6.56
CA LEU A 21 -1.06 1.78 7.15
C LEU A 21 -1.72 0.87 6.10
N THR A 22 -1.91 1.38 4.88
CA THR A 22 -2.46 0.63 3.74
C THR A 22 -1.40 -0.09 2.91
N TYR A 23 -0.11 0.04 3.28
CA TYR A 23 0.95 -0.64 2.57
C TYR A 23 0.96 -2.12 2.97
N GLU A 24 0.98 -2.99 1.96
CA GLU A 24 1.03 -4.43 2.13
C GLU A 24 2.42 -4.85 2.60
N LEU A 25 2.47 -5.71 3.61
CA LEU A 25 3.74 -6.21 4.14
C LEU A 25 4.31 -7.29 3.21
N PRO A 26 5.64 -7.41 3.09
CA PRO A 26 6.26 -8.46 2.29
C PRO A 26 5.82 -9.85 2.78
N HIS A 27 5.41 -10.72 1.84
CA HIS A 27 4.98 -12.12 2.04
C HIS A 27 3.59 -12.35 2.63
N GLU A 28 2.80 -11.29 2.83
CA GLU A 28 1.48 -11.40 3.45
C GLU A 28 0.47 -10.53 2.69
N SER A 29 -0.69 -11.09 2.34
CA SER A 29 -1.75 -10.36 1.62
C SER A 29 -2.46 -9.29 2.46
N TYR A 30 -2.02 -9.06 3.71
CA TYR A 30 -2.61 -8.11 4.63
C TYR A 30 -1.74 -6.85 4.75
N SER A 31 -2.41 -5.70 4.67
CA SER A 31 -1.85 -4.40 5.04
C SER A 31 -1.62 -4.29 6.55
N ILE A 32 -0.73 -3.39 6.96
CA ILE A 32 -0.42 -3.15 8.39
C ILE A 32 -1.70 -2.93 9.21
N ILE A 33 -2.68 -2.21 8.65
CA ILE A 33 -3.93 -1.93 9.36
C ILE A 33 -4.83 -3.15 9.51
N GLU A 34 -4.75 -4.12 8.61
CA GLU A 34 -5.52 -5.37 8.69
C GLU A 34 -4.96 -6.33 9.74
N TYR A 35 -3.67 -6.22 10.09
CA TYR A 35 -3.14 -6.91 11.27
C TYR A 35 -3.70 -6.38 12.59
N ILE A 36 -4.00 -5.08 12.64
CA ILE A 36 -4.56 -4.43 13.83
C ILE A 36 -6.07 -4.65 13.88
N ILE A 37 -6.76 -4.50 12.74
CA ILE A 37 -8.20 -4.68 12.60
C ILE A 37 -8.43 -5.73 11.51
N PRO A 38 -8.51 -7.02 11.87
CA PRO A 38 -8.70 -8.08 10.89
C PRO A 38 -10.06 -7.94 10.20
N PRO A 39 -10.14 -8.29 8.91
CA PRO A 39 -11.40 -8.24 8.18
C PRO A 39 -12.39 -9.25 8.73
N ILE A 40 -13.66 -8.84 8.80
CA ILE A 40 -14.75 -9.72 9.25
C ILE A 40 -15.19 -10.55 8.04
N LYS A 41 -14.94 -11.86 8.10
CA LYS A 41 -15.36 -12.83 7.07
C LYS A 41 -16.70 -13.44 7.49
N ASN A 42 -17.70 -13.31 6.64
CA ASN A 42 -18.96 -14.06 6.69
C ASN A 42 -19.03 -14.92 5.43
N ASN A 43 -19.79 -16.02 5.44
CA ASN A 43 -19.73 -17.14 4.47
C ASN A 43 -19.68 -16.74 2.97
N ASN A 44 -20.10 -15.54 2.59
CA ASN A 44 -20.00 -15.01 1.23
C ASN A 44 -19.52 -13.55 1.13
N SER A 45 -19.05 -12.94 2.22
CA SER A 45 -18.64 -11.53 2.24
C SER A 45 -17.46 -11.25 3.17
N VAL A 46 -16.59 -10.33 2.75
CA VAL A 46 -15.47 -9.85 3.55
C VAL A 46 -15.63 -8.35 3.75
N ILE A 47 -15.68 -7.91 5.00
CA ILE A 47 -15.81 -6.50 5.36
C ILE A 47 -14.49 -5.98 5.91
N TYR A 48 -13.91 -5.02 5.18
CA TYR A 48 -12.64 -4.35 5.54
C TYR A 48 -12.90 -3.05 6.30
N LEU A 49 -13.21 -3.17 7.59
CA LEU A 49 -13.37 -2.01 8.49
C LEU A 49 -12.05 -1.25 8.73
N SER A 50 -10.92 -1.94 8.55
CA SER A 50 -9.57 -1.40 8.67
C SER A 50 -9.33 -0.16 7.79
N GLY A 51 -9.96 -0.10 6.61
CA GLY A 51 -9.84 1.02 5.67
C GLY A 51 -10.40 2.36 6.16
N LEU A 52 -11.26 2.36 7.19
CA LEU A 52 -11.83 3.60 7.73
C LEU A 52 -10.76 4.49 8.39
N ILE A 53 -9.75 3.89 9.02
CA ILE A 53 -8.71 4.65 9.72
C ILE A 53 -7.83 5.43 8.71
N PRO A 54 -7.24 4.80 7.69
CA PRO A 54 -6.53 5.51 6.63
C PRO A 54 -7.38 6.58 5.93
N LEU A 55 -8.68 6.30 5.71
CA LEU A 55 -9.60 7.26 5.09
C LEU A 55 -9.77 8.52 5.94
N ILE A 56 -9.96 8.37 7.26
CA ILE A 56 -10.08 9.52 8.18
C ILE A 56 -8.78 10.33 8.18
N LEU A 57 -7.62 9.66 8.27
CA LEU A 57 -6.31 10.33 8.22
C LEU A 57 -6.13 11.10 6.92
N PHE A 58 -6.49 10.51 5.78
CA PHE A 58 -6.43 11.16 4.48
C PHE A 58 -7.32 12.42 4.42
N ILE A 59 -8.56 12.32 4.89
CA ILE A 59 -9.48 13.47 4.95
C ILE A 59 -8.92 14.59 5.83
N VAL A 60 -8.37 14.26 7.00
CA VAL A 60 -7.76 15.23 7.92
C VAL A 60 -6.53 15.89 7.29
N GLY A 61 -5.67 15.10 6.65
CA GLY A 61 -4.48 15.59 5.95
C GLY A 61 -4.82 16.54 4.80
N ILE A 62 -5.73 16.14 3.92
CA ILE A 62 -6.20 16.97 2.79
C ILE A 62 -6.85 18.27 3.27
N LYS A 63 -7.77 18.19 4.25
CA LYS A 63 -8.40 19.39 4.84
C LYS A 63 -7.37 20.31 5.48
N GLY A 64 -6.30 19.75 6.06
CA GLY A 64 -5.17 20.50 6.59
C GLY A 64 -4.38 21.22 5.50
N LEU A 65 -4.08 20.54 4.39
CA LEU A 65 -3.40 21.13 3.24
C LEU A 65 -4.20 22.32 2.66
N PHE A 66 -5.52 22.21 2.55
CA PHE A 66 -6.35 23.32 2.07
C PHE A 66 -6.32 24.59 2.95
N LYS A 67 -5.86 24.48 4.20
CA LYS A 67 -5.77 25.62 5.14
C LYS A 67 -4.41 26.33 5.10
N LEU A 68 -3.42 25.81 4.37
CA LEU A 68 -2.10 26.42 4.27
C LEU A 68 -2.16 27.72 3.47
N GLU A 69 -1.35 28.71 3.86
CA GLU A 69 -1.36 30.04 3.24
C GLU A 69 -0.99 29.97 1.76
N ARG A 70 -0.05 29.09 1.40
CA ARG A 70 0.37 28.83 0.02
C ARG A 70 -0.74 28.31 -0.91
N PHE A 71 -1.79 27.74 -0.33
CA PHE A 71 -2.89 27.11 -1.05
C PHE A 71 -4.21 27.90 -0.96
N LYS A 72 -4.23 29.01 -0.22
CA LYS A 72 -5.45 29.82 0.03
C LYS A 72 -6.15 30.28 -1.26
N ASN A 73 -5.39 30.61 -2.29
CA ASN A 73 -5.90 31.09 -3.59
C ASN A 73 -5.82 30.03 -4.71
N LYS A 74 -5.56 28.77 -4.37
CA LYS A 74 -5.45 27.67 -5.34
C LYS A 74 -6.74 26.84 -5.33
N SER A 75 -7.03 26.18 -6.45
CA SER A 75 -8.17 25.27 -6.52
C SER A 75 -7.98 24.06 -5.61
N LYS A 76 -8.93 23.84 -4.69
CA LYS A 76 -8.95 22.67 -3.80
C LYS A 76 -8.96 21.36 -4.59
N LEU A 77 -9.66 21.34 -5.72
CA LEU A 77 -9.74 20.19 -6.61
C LEU A 77 -8.37 19.89 -7.25
N LEU A 78 -7.64 20.92 -7.68
CA LEU A 78 -6.27 20.72 -8.19
C LEU A 78 -5.32 20.17 -7.14
N ILE A 79 -5.40 20.67 -5.90
CA ILE A 79 -4.57 20.17 -4.79
C ILE A 79 -4.92 18.71 -4.50
N PHE A 80 -6.21 18.36 -4.49
CA PHE A 80 -6.66 16.99 -4.28
C PHE A 80 -6.14 16.04 -5.36
N ILE A 81 -6.29 16.41 -6.64
CA ILE A 81 -5.77 15.63 -7.77
C ILE A 81 -4.25 15.50 -7.70
N ALA A 82 -3.54 16.59 -7.39
CA ALA A 82 -2.08 16.55 -7.24
C ALA A 82 -1.66 15.60 -6.11
N VAL A 83 -2.39 15.56 -5.00
CA VAL A 83 -2.10 14.61 -3.92
C VAL A 83 -2.32 13.17 -4.39
N LEU A 84 -3.43 12.88 -5.07
CA LEU A 84 -3.73 11.53 -5.54
C LEU A 84 -2.77 11.03 -6.62
N VAL A 85 -2.40 11.88 -7.57
CA VAL A 85 -1.66 11.49 -8.78
C VAL A 85 -0.15 11.65 -8.62
N ILE A 86 0.31 12.53 -7.73
CA ILE A 86 1.74 12.82 -7.57
C ILE A 86 2.21 12.41 -6.18
N VAL A 87 1.59 12.94 -5.13
CA VAL A 87 2.10 12.76 -3.77
C VAL A 87 1.97 11.31 -3.30
N ILE A 88 0.80 10.67 -3.47
CA ILE A 88 0.60 9.29 -3.05
C ILE A 88 1.51 8.32 -3.82
N PRO A 89 1.64 8.39 -5.16
CA PRO A 89 2.58 7.54 -5.89
C PRO A 89 4.03 7.74 -5.46
N LEU A 90 4.48 8.97 -5.20
CA LEU A 90 5.81 9.22 -4.66
C LEU A 90 6.01 8.61 -3.27
N MET A 91 4.99 8.68 -2.40
CA MET A 91 5.04 8.05 -1.08
C MET A 91 5.13 6.53 -1.19
N ARG A 92 4.36 5.91 -2.08
CA ARG A 92 4.43 4.46 -2.35
C ARG A 92 5.79 4.07 -2.89
N TRP A 93 6.29 4.78 -3.89
CA TRP A 93 7.63 4.55 -4.45
C TRP A 93 8.72 4.66 -3.39
N THR A 94 8.59 5.58 -2.43
CA THR A 94 9.54 5.70 -1.30
C THR A 94 9.50 4.46 -0.39
N LEU A 95 8.31 3.89 -0.15
CA LEU A 95 8.16 2.65 0.62
C LEU A 95 8.75 1.46 -0.14
N ASP A 96 8.47 1.36 -1.44
CA ASP A 96 9.03 0.30 -2.31
C ASP A 96 10.56 0.38 -2.35
N PHE A 97 11.11 1.59 -2.54
CA PHE A 97 12.56 1.82 -2.50
C PHE A 97 13.17 1.43 -1.15
N SER A 98 12.50 1.75 -0.03
CA SER A 98 12.95 1.35 1.30
C SER A 98 12.92 -0.16 1.48
N ARG A 99 11.91 -0.85 0.94
CA ARG A 99 11.79 -2.31 0.97
C ARG A 99 12.91 -2.95 0.17
N THR A 100 13.14 -2.51 -1.07
CA THR A 100 14.23 -2.99 -1.93
C THR A 100 15.59 -2.78 -1.27
N SER A 101 15.82 -1.60 -0.71
CA SER A 101 17.07 -1.28 -0.01
C SER A 101 17.29 -2.17 1.22
N TYR A 102 16.24 -2.46 1.99
CA TYR A 102 16.33 -3.37 3.14
C TYR A 102 16.74 -4.78 2.71
N HIS A 103 16.14 -5.33 1.67
CA HIS A 103 16.51 -6.65 1.14
C HIS A 103 17.91 -6.68 0.54
N TRP A 104 18.35 -5.58 -0.08
CA TRP A 104 19.70 -5.46 -0.63
C TRP A 104 20.78 -5.42 0.45
N ILE A 105 20.56 -4.67 1.55
CA ILE A 105 21.52 -4.53 2.66
C ILE A 105 21.63 -5.81 3.49
N LYS A 106 20.54 -6.58 3.61
CA LYS A 106 20.55 -7.82 4.41
C LYS A 106 21.32 -8.98 3.76
N ASP A 107 21.84 -8.80 2.55
CA ASP A 107 22.51 -9.84 1.78
C ASP A 107 21.62 -11.09 1.59
N ASP A 108 20.29 -10.88 1.60
CA ASP A 108 19.30 -11.84 1.13
C ASP A 108 19.30 -11.81 -0.41
N GLY A 109 20.45 -12.14 -1.00
CA GLY A 109 20.54 -12.39 -2.43
C GLY A 109 19.48 -13.41 -2.83
N LEU A 110 18.57 -13.03 -3.73
CA LEU A 110 17.64 -13.91 -4.44
C LEU A 110 17.04 -15.04 -3.58
N LYS A 111 16.19 -14.72 -2.60
CA LYS A 111 15.51 -15.76 -1.80
C LYS A 111 14.01 -15.58 -1.57
N ALA A 112 13.36 -14.67 -2.29
CA ALA A 112 11.90 -14.60 -2.28
C ALA A 112 11.38 -14.54 -3.72
N ILE A 113 11.18 -15.73 -4.31
CA ILE A 113 10.21 -15.90 -5.38
C ILE A 113 8.86 -15.83 -4.67
N ASP A 114 8.19 -14.67 -4.75
CA ASP A 114 6.83 -14.54 -4.25
C ASP A 114 5.91 -15.25 -5.26
N ILE A 115 5.26 -16.33 -4.85
CA ILE A 115 4.38 -17.13 -5.69
C ILE A 115 3.00 -16.46 -5.62
N GLU A 116 2.69 -15.63 -6.61
CA GLU A 116 1.52 -14.74 -6.63
C GLU A 116 0.18 -15.50 -6.62
N ASP A 117 0.12 -16.66 -7.27
CA ASP A 117 -0.99 -17.61 -7.17
C ASP A 117 -0.58 -18.96 -7.79
N SER A 118 -0.80 -20.07 -7.09
CA SER A 118 -0.64 -21.40 -7.70
C SER A 118 -2.00 -22.08 -7.82
N ASN A 119 -2.57 -22.06 -9.03
CA ASN A 119 -3.74 -22.87 -9.35
C ASN A 119 -3.29 -24.33 -9.54
N ILE A 120 -3.16 -25.06 -8.43
CA ILE A 120 -2.88 -26.50 -8.44
C ILE A 120 -4.18 -27.23 -8.77
N SER A 121 -4.39 -27.52 -10.06
CA SER A 121 -5.45 -28.43 -10.49
C SER A 121 -4.92 -29.87 -10.54
N LEU A 122 -5.37 -30.68 -9.58
CA LEU A 122 -5.12 -32.12 -9.56
C LEU A 122 -6.27 -32.83 -10.27
N ASN A 123 -6.01 -33.35 -11.46
CA ASN A 123 -6.98 -34.19 -12.17
C ASN A 123 -6.40 -35.61 -12.29
N GLY A 124 -7.10 -36.59 -11.72
CA GLY A 124 -6.70 -37.99 -11.72
C GLY A 124 -7.56 -38.81 -12.68
N SER A 125 -6.92 -39.45 -13.67
CA SER A 125 -7.50 -40.63 -14.34
C SER A 125 -6.45 -41.75 -14.41
N ASP A 126 -6.75 -42.86 -13.74
CA ASP A 126 -6.32 -44.27 -13.87
C ASP A 126 -4.93 -44.70 -14.37
N SER A 127 -3.91 -43.85 -14.46
CA SER A 127 -2.48 -44.27 -14.43
C SER A 127 -1.46 -43.15 -14.65
N LYS A 128 -1.88 -41.90 -14.86
CA LYS A 128 -0.94 -40.79 -15.06
C LYS A 128 -1.35 -39.57 -14.26
N ILE A 129 -0.50 -39.20 -13.29
CA ILE A 129 -0.61 -37.93 -12.60
C ILE A 129 0.03 -36.88 -13.50
N ALA A 130 -0.77 -35.96 -14.04
CA ALA A 130 -0.29 -34.81 -14.79
C ALA A 130 -0.33 -33.58 -13.87
N LEU A 131 0.83 -33.16 -13.38
CA LEU A 131 0.98 -31.90 -12.65
C LEU A 131 1.20 -30.77 -13.67
N ARG A 132 0.25 -29.85 -13.80
CA ARG A 132 0.40 -28.66 -14.64
C ARG A 132 0.55 -27.45 -13.73
N VAL A 133 1.78 -26.96 -13.59
CA VAL A 133 2.09 -25.76 -12.79
C VAL A 133 2.17 -24.58 -13.75
N ASN A 134 1.25 -23.63 -13.62
CA ASN A 134 1.35 -22.33 -14.30
C ASN A 134 1.87 -21.34 -13.26
N ILE A 135 3.08 -20.83 -13.47
CA ILE A 135 3.75 -19.89 -12.56
C ILE A 135 3.79 -18.55 -13.27
N GLU A 136 3.08 -17.57 -12.73
CA GLU A 136 3.25 -16.17 -13.11
C GLU A 136 4.36 -15.59 -12.23
N LEU A 137 5.45 -15.13 -12.85
CA LEU A 137 6.62 -14.61 -12.16
C LEU A 137 6.65 -13.10 -12.31
N LYS A 138 6.64 -12.39 -11.17
CA LYS A 138 6.83 -10.95 -11.13
C LYS A 138 8.29 -10.65 -10.81
N ASP A 139 9.01 -10.18 -11.82
CA ASP A 139 10.40 -9.78 -11.70
C ASP A 139 10.49 -8.36 -11.10
N TYR A 140 11.29 -8.22 -10.04
CA TYR A 140 11.59 -6.96 -9.38
C TYR A 140 13.07 -6.62 -9.61
N SER A 141 13.45 -6.51 -10.89
CA SER A 141 14.76 -6.02 -11.34
C SER A 141 14.83 -4.49 -11.37
#